data_AF-A0A1F7UIG6-F1
#
_entry.id   AF-A0A1F7UIG6-F1
#
_cell.length_a   1.000
_cell.length_b   1.000
_cell.length_c   1.000
_cell.angle_alpha   90.00
_cell.angle_beta   90.00
_cell.angle_gamma   90.00
#
_symmetry.space_group_name_H-M   'P 1'
#
loop_
_entity.id
_entity.type
_entity.pdbx_description
1 polymer ?
#
loop_
_entity_poly.entity_id
_entity_poly.type
_entity_poly.pdbx_seq_one_letter_code
_entity_poly.pdbx_strand_id
1 'polypeptide(L)'
;MSHFCRTISSVKKKGGFTLIELLIILGIVAALFIVILIAVDPARRFAEARNATRQQDTRSIEEAVLLYSTDNKVLPTGIDVTLRMLGTATSSCGIICGGGDSASFFIDDTSAEFSAGTFSNTQYDSGNNWVELTPAGQIAGSGTYSSSIKDALSIVPWNTLSWLPQAPYGKELPNLLGAEVGYPQGNASMTNNVVLLHLNELSGVAIADSSGEGNPGTAAGGVGLGASGKLRTALNFDGINDRVVIANSTDINSAGPYTNRTIALWFNADTTTGRHVLYEEGAGVRGFNIYIDSGNVYVGGWNTAEYGWAGTWLSTTIATSTWYNVALRLKDGTAAVVADKFKGFLNGVEFGSGSGGQLFTHPGDVNIGRSNGASIYHNGASSAAFYYDGRMDEFSMWNRGLAPTEILDVYKRGVLRLKYQVRSCDDLACVGESFIGPDGGGSTFYTEASSTSLTIPAFPLTNVINNRYFQYQATLETDTSSLTPELTSVTINGELTSPSCLDLSPALVPDYLASIPQDPLTGNSQRTFYAIKQTSGERIYVNACSSELGQEIISQR
;
A
#
# COMPACT_ATOMS: atom_id res chain seq x y z
N MET A 1 108.53 1.87 38.59
CA MET A 1 108.11 2.92 39.55
C MET A 1 107.33 3.97 38.77
N SER A 2 106.06 3.77 38.43
CA SER A 2 105.29 4.89 37.87
C SER A 2 103.79 4.65 37.80
N HIS A 3 103.10 5.78 37.90
CA HIS A 3 101.74 6.07 37.47
C HIS A 3 100.59 5.63 38.38
N PHE A 4 100.24 6.57 39.27
CA PHE A 4 98.88 6.75 39.76
C PHE A 4 98.51 8.22 39.57
N CYS A 5 97.51 8.52 38.73
CA CYS A 5 96.66 9.69 38.86
C CYS A 5 95.33 9.43 38.15
N ARG A 6 94.24 9.69 38.86
CA ARG A 6 92.88 9.19 38.62
C ARG A 6 91.98 10.41 38.44
N THR A 7 91.32 10.59 37.30
CA THR A 7 90.19 11.54 37.19
C THR A 7 89.23 11.20 36.04
N ILE A 8 88.03 10.78 36.42
CA ILE A 8 86.69 11.06 35.85
C ILE A 8 86.51 10.85 34.33
N SER A 9 85.95 9.69 33.94
CA SER A 9 85.35 9.51 32.61
C SER A 9 83.93 10.07 32.59
N SER A 10 83.74 11.13 31.81
CA SER A 10 82.45 11.71 31.44
C SER A 10 81.54 10.67 30.76
N VAL A 11 80.35 10.46 31.32
CA VAL A 11 79.27 9.66 30.71
C VAL A 11 78.79 10.39 29.47
N LYS A 12 79.15 9.89 28.28
CA LYS A 12 78.58 10.35 27.01
C LYS A 12 77.07 10.06 27.05
N LYS A 13 76.24 11.12 27.08
CA LYS A 13 74.80 11.04 26.79
C LYS A 13 74.63 10.33 25.45
N LYS A 14 74.15 9.08 25.45
CA LYS A 14 73.59 8.45 24.25
C LYS A 14 72.43 9.34 23.81
N GLY A 15 72.48 9.88 22.60
CA GLY A 15 71.37 10.67 22.05
C GLY A 15 70.09 9.86 22.17
N GLY A 16 69.13 10.36 22.95
CA GLY A 16 67.78 9.83 22.91
C GLY A 16 67.17 10.12 21.54
N PHE A 17 66.30 9.24 21.08
CA PHE A 17 65.54 9.44 19.84
C PHE A 17 64.90 10.82 19.84
N THR A 18 65.10 11.56 18.76
CA THR A 18 64.45 12.85 18.60
C THR A 18 62.95 12.64 18.39
N LEU A 19 62.16 13.60 18.85
CA LEU A 19 60.70 13.55 18.73
C LEU A 19 60.25 13.43 17.25
N ILE A 20 61.05 13.97 16.33
CA ILE A 20 60.81 13.88 14.88
C ILE A 20 61.12 12.49 14.32
N GLU A 21 62.18 11.81 14.78
CA GLU A 21 62.47 10.42 14.36
C GLU A 21 61.36 9.46 14.79
N LEU A 22 60.83 9.63 16.01
CA LEU A 22 59.71 8.80 16.49
C LEU A 22 58.44 9.04 15.67
N LEU A 23 58.13 10.29 15.33
CA LEU A 23 56.96 10.63 14.50
C LEU A 23 57.06 10.07 13.08
N ILE A 24 58.25 10.12 12.47
CA ILE A 24 58.48 9.54 11.14
C ILE A 24 58.30 8.01 11.19
N ILE A 25 58.85 7.35 12.20
CA ILE A 25 58.71 5.89 12.35
C ILE A 25 57.23 5.51 12.53
N LEU A 26 56.49 6.21 13.40
CA LEU A 26 55.06 5.96 13.58
C LEU A 26 54.26 6.21 12.30
N GLY A 27 54.61 7.26 11.53
CA GLY A 27 54.00 7.54 10.24
C GLY A 27 54.24 6.43 9.21
N ILE A 28 55.48 5.92 9.11
CA ILE A 28 55.82 4.82 8.20
C ILE A 28 55.12 3.52 8.64
N VAL A 29 55.11 3.21 9.94
CA VAL A 29 54.42 2.02 10.47
C VAL A 29 52.91 2.09 10.21
N ALA A 30 52.28 3.25 10.42
CA ALA A 30 50.86 3.45 10.13
C ALA A 30 50.56 3.29 8.62
N ALA A 31 51.40 3.85 7.75
CA ALA A 31 51.24 3.71 6.30
C ALA A 31 51.41 2.25 5.84
N LEU A 32 52.43 1.54 6.35
CA LEU A 32 52.62 0.11 6.05
C LEU A 32 51.46 -0.74 6.57
N PHE A 33 50.90 -0.42 7.74
CA PHE A 33 49.75 -1.12 8.28
C PHE A 33 48.49 -0.95 7.42
N ILE A 34 48.24 0.25 6.89
CA ILE A 34 47.14 0.52 5.96
C ILE A 34 47.33 -0.28 4.65
N VAL A 35 48.55 -0.33 4.11
CA VAL A 35 48.86 -1.11 2.90
C VAL A 35 48.65 -2.61 3.14
N ILE A 36 49.04 -3.13 4.30
CA ILE A 36 48.83 -4.55 4.67
C ILE A 36 47.33 -4.87 4.79
N LEU A 37 46.52 -3.98 5.39
CA LEU A 37 45.06 -4.16 5.47
C LEU A 37 44.37 -4.12 4.11
N ILE A 38 44.88 -3.32 3.16
CA ILE A 38 44.37 -3.30 1.77
C ILE A 38 44.81 -4.57 1.02
N ALA A 39 45.97 -5.14 1.34
CA ALA A 39 46.49 -6.35 0.71
C ALA A 39 45.90 -7.65 1.28
N VAL A 40 45.51 -7.65 2.55
CA VAL A 40 44.87 -8.79 3.25
C VAL A 40 43.40 -8.49 3.41
N ASP A 41 42.57 -8.93 2.46
CA ASP A 41 41.11 -8.93 2.60
C ASP A 41 40.70 -9.95 3.70
N PRO A 42 40.41 -9.51 4.94
CA PRO A 42 40.18 -10.42 6.05
C PRO A 42 38.86 -11.17 5.87
N ALA A 43 37.87 -10.51 5.27
CA ALA A 43 36.56 -11.10 4.98
C ALA A 43 36.71 -12.30 4.03
N ARG A 44 37.52 -12.15 2.97
CA ARG A 44 37.84 -13.24 2.07
C ARG A 44 38.57 -14.40 2.76
N ARG A 45 39.50 -14.13 3.68
CA ARG A 45 40.23 -15.21 4.41
C ARG A 45 39.33 -15.99 5.36
N PHE A 46 38.39 -15.32 6.03
CA PHE A 46 37.39 -16.03 6.83
C PHE A 46 36.43 -16.85 5.97
N ALA A 47 36.04 -16.34 4.79
CA ALA A 47 35.23 -17.08 3.83
C ALA A 47 35.96 -18.33 3.31
N GLU A 48 37.25 -18.21 2.97
CA GLU A 48 38.09 -19.35 2.57
C GLU A 48 38.23 -20.39 3.69
N ALA A 49 38.38 -19.97 4.95
CA ALA A 49 38.44 -20.87 6.10
C ALA A 49 37.12 -21.64 6.31
N ARG A 50 35.96 -20.96 6.22
CA ARG A 50 34.65 -21.61 6.31
C ARG A 50 34.39 -22.55 5.13
N ASN A 51 34.79 -22.16 3.92
CA ASN A 51 34.71 -23.04 2.75
C ASN A 51 35.59 -24.29 2.90
N ALA A 52 36.77 -24.19 3.53
CA ALA A 52 37.58 -25.36 3.86
C ALA A 52 36.86 -26.31 4.83
N THR A 53 36.17 -25.77 5.84
CA THR A 53 35.31 -26.58 6.74
C THR A 53 34.16 -27.24 5.97
N ARG A 54 33.44 -26.50 5.11
CA ARG A 54 32.37 -27.06 4.25
C ARG A 54 32.86 -28.20 3.35
N GLN A 55 34.08 -28.07 2.83
CA GLN A 55 34.70 -29.10 2.00
C GLN A 55 35.04 -30.36 2.80
N GLN A 56 35.41 -30.20 4.07
CA GLN A 56 35.60 -31.32 4.98
C GLN A 56 34.26 -31.98 5.34
N ASP A 57 33.25 -31.17 5.69
CA ASP A 57 31.93 -31.65 6.10
C ASP A 57 31.21 -32.44 5.00
N THR A 58 31.23 -31.93 3.75
CA THR A 58 30.65 -32.64 2.59
C THR A 58 31.27 -34.01 2.37
N ARG A 59 32.59 -34.14 2.57
CA ARG A 59 33.29 -35.44 2.50
C ARG A 59 32.93 -36.35 3.66
N SER A 60 32.85 -35.82 4.89
CA SER A 60 32.49 -36.62 6.06
C SER A 60 31.06 -37.19 5.95
N ILE A 61 30.11 -36.39 5.45
CA ILE A 61 28.73 -36.86 5.19
C ILE A 61 28.72 -37.97 4.13
N GLU A 62 29.44 -37.77 3.03
CA GLU A 62 29.54 -38.76 1.96
C GLU A 62 30.17 -40.08 2.45
N GLU A 63 31.31 -40.01 3.13
CA GLU A 63 32.02 -41.19 3.64
C GLU A 63 31.17 -41.97 4.65
N ALA A 64 30.41 -41.28 5.51
CA ALA A 64 29.51 -41.91 6.46
C ALA A 64 28.38 -42.67 5.77
N VAL A 65 27.78 -42.10 4.72
CA VAL A 65 26.72 -42.77 3.94
C VAL A 65 27.27 -43.96 3.17
N LEU A 66 28.48 -43.86 2.60
CA LEU A 66 29.14 -44.97 1.90
C LEU A 66 29.50 -46.11 2.85
N LEU A 67 29.96 -45.79 4.06
CA LEU A 67 30.28 -46.79 5.08
C LEU A 67 29.00 -47.49 5.57
N TYR A 68 27.93 -46.73 5.86
CA TYR A 68 26.61 -47.29 6.16
C TYR A 68 26.13 -48.26 5.08
N SER A 69 26.25 -47.87 3.81
CA SER A 69 25.86 -48.71 2.67
C SER A 69 26.68 -49.99 2.57
N THR A 70 27.97 -49.91 2.89
CA THR A 70 28.88 -51.08 2.90
C THR A 70 28.47 -52.11 3.94
N ASP A 71 28.08 -51.64 5.13
CA ASP A 71 27.68 -52.50 6.25
C ASP A 71 26.27 -53.08 6.08
N ASN A 72 25.32 -52.25 5.64
CA ASN A 72 23.90 -52.60 5.62
C ASN A 72 23.39 -53.09 4.25
N LYS A 73 24.21 -52.98 3.20
CA LYS A 73 23.87 -53.31 1.79
C LYS A 73 22.70 -52.51 1.21
N VAL A 74 22.31 -51.43 1.88
CA VAL A 74 21.26 -50.48 1.46
C VAL A 74 21.69 -49.07 1.84
N LEU A 75 21.19 -48.06 1.12
CA LEU A 75 21.35 -46.67 1.54
C LEU A 75 20.47 -46.34 2.75
N PRO A 76 20.85 -45.35 3.57
CA PRO A 76 19.97 -44.77 4.58
C PRO A 76 18.60 -44.42 3.99
N THR A 77 17.55 -44.71 4.76
CA THR A 77 16.17 -44.48 4.32
C THR A 77 15.96 -43.02 3.95
N GLY A 78 15.38 -42.78 2.78
CA GLY A 78 15.10 -41.43 2.27
C GLY A 78 16.17 -40.85 1.37
N ILE A 79 17.34 -41.47 1.19
CA ILE A 79 18.23 -41.04 0.10
C ILE A 79 17.69 -41.58 -1.23
N ASP A 80 17.30 -40.68 -2.12
CA ASP A 80 16.84 -40.96 -3.48
C ASP A 80 17.46 -39.97 -4.48
N VAL A 81 16.95 -39.91 -5.71
CA VAL A 81 17.46 -39.02 -6.77
C VAL A 81 17.19 -37.52 -6.54
N THR A 82 16.38 -37.19 -5.54
CA THR A 82 15.98 -35.82 -5.18
C THR A 82 17.00 -35.24 -4.21
N LEU A 83 17.52 -34.04 -4.54
CA LEU A 83 18.37 -33.29 -3.61
C LEU A 83 17.54 -32.82 -2.42
N ARG A 84 17.89 -33.20 -1.19
CA ARG A 84 17.22 -32.72 0.02
C ARG A 84 18.24 -32.19 1.02
N MET A 85 17.88 -31.12 1.73
CA MET A 85 18.67 -30.64 2.87
C MET A 85 18.59 -31.62 4.04
N LEU A 86 19.70 -31.82 4.72
CA LEU A 86 19.76 -32.59 5.97
C LEU A 86 19.26 -31.76 7.15
N GLY A 87 18.57 -32.40 8.08
CA GLY A 87 18.08 -31.77 9.31
C GLY A 87 16.77 -32.35 9.80
N THR A 88 16.27 -31.80 10.92
CA THR A 88 15.06 -32.26 11.61
C THR A 88 13.83 -31.38 11.35
N ALA A 89 13.95 -30.31 10.56
CA ALA A 89 12.83 -29.43 10.27
C ALA A 89 11.76 -30.14 9.41
N THR A 90 10.49 -29.93 9.77
CA THR A 90 9.34 -30.49 9.04
C THR A 90 8.88 -29.62 7.87
N SER A 91 9.49 -28.45 7.67
CA SER A 91 9.22 -27.51 6.57
C SER A 91 10.43 -26.63 6.25
N SER A 92 10.41 -25.99 5.08
CA SER A 92 11.43 -25.04 4.62
C SER A 92 12.81 -25.68 4.43
N CYS A 93 12.86 -26.85 3.77
CA CYS A 93 14.09 -27.58 3.43
C CYS A 93 14.27 -27.76 1.92
N GLY A 94 13.74 -26.80 1.16
CA GLY A 94 13.79 -26.75 -0.30
C GLY A 94 15.22 -26.71 -0.87
N ILE A 95 15.31 -27.08 -2.15
CA ILE A 95 16.52 -27.47 -2.89
C ILE A 95 17.56 -26.34 -3.00
N ILE A 96 17.17 -25.09 -2.77
CA ILE A 96 18.10 -23.95 -2.72
C ILE A 96 18.66 -23.86 -1.30
N CYS A 97 19.53 -24.82 -1.01
CA CYS A 97 20.76 -24.55 -0.31
C CYS A 97 21.06 -23.05 -0.04
N GLY A 98 20.67 -22.51 1.12
CA GLY A 98 21.12 -21.17 1.56
C GLY A 98 20.30 -19.96 1.09
N GLY A 99 19.21 -20.15 0.33
CA GLY A 99 18.17 -19.14 0.19
C GLY A 99 17.05 -19.49 1.17
N GLY A 100 16.64 -18.55 2.03
CA GLY A 100 15.33 -18.68 2.70
C GLY A 100 14.26 -18.98 1.65
N ASP A 101 13.18 -19.64 2.06
CA ASP A 101 12.03 -19.96 1.22
C ASP A 101 11.85 -18.89 0.15
N SER A 102 12.24 -19.20 -1.10
CA SER A 102 11.77 -18.40 -2.20
C SER A 102 10.32 -18.83 -2.33
N ALA A 103 9.43 -18.17 -1.60
CA ALA A 103 8.21 -17.77 -2.24
C ALA A 103 8.63 -17.29 -3.64
N SER A 104 8.05 -17.85 -4.70
CA SER A 104 8.21 -17.30 -6.04
C SER A 104 7.61 -15.90 -5.99
N PHE A 105 8.45 -14.96 -5.58
CA PHE A 105 8.13 -13.59 -5.24
C PHE A 105 8.54 -12.77 -6.43
N PHE A 106 7.56 -12.45 -7.26
CA PHE A 106 7.78 -11.56 -8.38
C PHE A 106 7.37 -10.16 -7.95
N ILE A 107 8.31 -9.24 -8.03
CA ILE A 107 8.04 -7.82 -7.93
C ILE A 107 8.28 -7.23 -9.31
N ASP A 108 7.33 -6.44 -9.78
CA ASP A 108 7.60 -5.45 -10.81
C ASP A 108 7.62 -4.08 -10.13
N ASP A 109 8.81 -3.50 -9.96
CA ASP A 109 9.03 -2.18 -9.36
C ASP A 109 10.07 -1.33 -10.12
N THR A 110 10.66 -1.87 -11.18
CA THR A 110 11.62 -1.18 -12.04
C THR A 110 11.12 -0.95 -13.45
N SER A 111 11.70 0.05 -14.13
CA SER A 111 11.43 0.31 -15.55
C SER A 111 11.71 -0.91 -16.44
N ALA A 112 12.75 -1.70 -16.14
CA ALA A 112 13.10 -2.86 -16.96
C ALA A 112 12.05 -3.98 -16.86
N GLU A 113 11.52 -4.21 -15.66
CA GLU A 113 10.45 -5.19 -15.42
C GLU A 113 9.14 -4.77 -16.09
N PHE A 114 8.74 -3.51 -15.91
CA PHE A 114 7.55 -2.99 -16.58
C PHE A 114 7.70 -2.95 -18.10
N SER A 115 8.89 -2.62 -18.62
CA SER A 115 9.16 -2.60 -20.07
C SER A 115 9.20 -3.99 -20.70
N ALA A 116 9.31 -5.06 -19.91
CA ALA A 116 9.18 -6.44 -20.40
C ALA A 116 7.71 -6.85 -20.63
N GLY A 117 6.75 -6.07 -20.13
CA GLY A 117 5.33 -6.26 -20.37
C GLY A 117 4.84 -5.58 -21.67
N THR A 118 3.52 -5.48 -21.83
CA THR A 118 2.86 -4.84 -22.97
C THR A 118 1.91 -3.75 -22.50
N PHE A 119 2.11 -2.55 -23.04
CA PHE A 119 1.28 -1.38 -22.77
C PHE A 119 0.24 -1.18 -23.87
N SER A 120 -0.97 -0.76 -23.48
CA SER A 120 -2.03 -0.32 -24.37
C SER A 120 -2.71 0.89 -23.72
N ASN A 121 -2.58 2.07 -24.33
CA ASN A 121 -3.02 3.34 -23.75
C ASN A 121 -2.43 3.65 -22.35
N THR A 122 -1.37 2.95 -21.99
CA THR A 122 -0.59 3.12 -20.75
C THR A 122 0.89 3.30 -21.12
N GLN A 123 1.68 3.75 -20.17
CA GLN A 123 3.12 3.92 -20.32
C GLN A 123 3.81 3.84 -18.95
N TYR A 124 5.09 3.51 -18.95
CA TYR A 124 5.95 3.70 -17.79
C TYR A 124 6.55 5.11 -17.84
N ASP A 125 6.29 5.93 -16.81
CA ASP A 125 6.91 7.24 -16.64
C ASP A 125 8.25 7.08 -15.92
N SER A 126 9.35 7.17 -16.67
CA SER A 126 10.71 7.07 -16.13
C SER A 126 11.12 8.25 -15.25
N GLY A 127 10.45 9.41 -15.35
CA GLY A 127 10.73 10.55 -14.50
C GLY A 127 10.23 10.34 -13.08
N ASN A 128 9.09 9.67 -12.94
CA ASN A 128 8.41 9.47 -11.66
C ASN A 128 8.44 8.03 -11.12
N ASN A 129 8.83 7.05 -11.94
CA ASN A 129 8.90 5.62 -11.64
C ASN A 129 7.54 4.97 -11.32
N TRP A 130 6.59 5.11 -12.24
CA TRP A 130 5.31 4.42 -12.17
C TRP A 130 4.71 4.16 -13.56
N VAL A 131 3.74 3.24 -13.62
CA VAL A 131 2.86 3.06 -14.79
C VAL A 131 1.65 3.98 -14.68
N GLU A 132 1.32 4.65 -15.78
CA GLU A 132 0.21 5.59 -15.91
C GLU A 132 -0.49 5.46 -17.27
N LEU A 133 -1.59 6.19 -17.47
CA LEU A 133 -2.25 6.35 -18.77
C LEU A 133 -1.44 7.30 -19.66
N THR A 134 -1.37 6.98 -20.96
CA THR A 134 -0.90 7.95 -21.96
C THR A 134 -1.95 9.05 -22.14
N PRO A 135 -1.62 10.18 -22.82
CA PRO A 135 -2.63 11.17 -23.18
C PRO A 135 -3.82 10.59 -23.97
N ALA A 136 -3.57 9.57 -24.82
CA ALA A 136 -4.63 8.86 -25.51
C ALA A 136 -5.49 8.00 -24.55
N GLY A 137 -4.86 7.35 -23.56
CA GLY A 137 -5.57 6.63 -22.50
C GLY A 137 -6.41 7.52 -21.60
N GLN A 138 -5.94 8.72 -21.27
CA GLN A 138 -6.71 9.72 -20.52
C GLN A 138 -7.95 10.19 -21.30
N ILE A 139 -7.82 10.39 -22.62
CA ILE A 139 -8.97 10.74 -23.49
C ILE A 139 -9.94 9.57 -23.62
N ALA A 140 -9.42 8.34 -23.72
CA ALA A 140 -10.25 7.13 -23.77
C ALA A 140 -10.88 6.77 -22.41
N GLY A 141 -10.39 7.36 -21.32
CA GLY A 141 -10.79 7.05 -19.94
C GLY A 141 -10.24 5.71 -19.42
N SER A 142 -9.44 4.99 -20.21
CA SER A 142 -8.92 3.68 -19.84
C SER A 142 -7.70 3.25 -20.65
N GLY A 143 -6.88 2.39 -20.04
CA GLY A 143 -5.78 1.69 -20.66
C GLY A 143 -5.37 0.46 -19.84
N THR A 144 -4.62 -0.44 -20.47
CA THR A 144 -4.19 -1.70 -19.84
C THR A 144 -2.69 -1.88 -19.92
N TYR A 145 -2.09 -2.45 -18.89
CA TYR A 145 -0.73 -2.96 -18.88
C TYR A 145 -0.78 -4.46 -18.56
N SER A 146 -0.20 -5.29 -19.43
CA SER A 146 -0.05 -6.73 -19.17
C SER A 146 1.41 -7.02 -18.83
N SER A 147 1.66 -7.68 -17.69
CA SER A 147 3.02 -7.99 -17.24
C SER A 147 3.75 -8.91 -18.21
N SER A 148 5.07 -9.03 -18.07
CA SER A 148 5.76 -10.21 -18.58
C SER A 148 5.23 -11.49 -17.90
N ILE A 149 5.35 -12.63 -18.57
CA ILE A 149 5.01 -13.93 -17.99
C ILE A 149 6.07 -14.28 -16.95
N LYS A 150 5.63 -14.49 -15.71
CA LYS A 150 6.48 -14.89 -14.58
C LYS A 150 6.65 -16.40 -14.60
N ASP A 151 7.87 -16.88 -14.41
CA ASP A 151 8.22 -18.30 -14.39
C ASP A 151 8.72 -18.70 -13.01
N ALA A 152 7.91 -19.44 -12.25
CA ALA A 152 8.27 -19.96 -10.92
C ALA A 152 9.24 -21.16 -10.95
N LEU A 153 9.71 -21.56 -12.14
CA LEU A 153 10.58 -22.71 -12.44
C LEU A 153 9.97 -24.09 -12.10
N SER A 154 8.83 -24.10 -11.41
CA SER A 154 8.06 -25.28 -11.02
C SER A 154 6.62 -24.89 -10.72
N ILE A 155 5.72 -25.88 -10.61
CA ILE A 155 4.32 -25.62 -10.28
C ILE A 155 4.21 -25.12 -8.83
N VAL A 156 3.61 -23.95 -8.65
CA VAL A 156 3.37 -23.33 -7.33
C VAL A 156 1.89 -22.98 -7.16
N PRO A 157 1.35 -23.01 -5.93
CA PRO A 157 0.19 -22.22 -5.58
C PRO A 157 0.53 -20.72 -5.63
N TRP A 158 -0.21 -19.98 -6.45
CA TRP A 158 -0.20 -18.52 -6.46
C TRP A 158 -1.13 -18.04 -5.35
N ASN A 159 -0.57 -17.44 -4.29
CA ASN A 159 -1.28 -17.17 -3.05
C ASN A 159 -1.84 -15.75 -2.98
N THR A 160 -1.04 -14.76 -3.35
CA THR A 160 -1.38 -13.34 -3.11
C THR A 160 -0.97 -12.47 -4.29
N LEU A 161 -1.86 -11.56 -4.67
CA LEU A 161 -1.58 -10.39 -5.49
C LEU A 161 -1.67 -9.14 -4.62
N SER A 162 -0.60 -8.35 -4.57
CA SER A 162 -0.59 -7.03 -3.95
C SER A 162 0.00 -5.98 -4.88
N TRP A 163 -0.34 -4.72 -4.69
CA TRP A 163 0.25 -3.63 -5.48
C TRP A 163 0.40 -2.37 -4.63
N LEU A 164 1.31 -1.50 -5.05
CA LEU A 164 1.54 -0.18 -4.48
C LEU A 164 1.09 0.89 -5.48
N PRO A 165 -0.10 1.48 -5.32
CA PRO A 165 -0.46 2.70 -6.02
C PRO A 165 0.09 3.93 -5.27
N GLN A 166 0.25 5.07 -5.94
CA GLN A 166 0.65 6.33 -5.27
C GLN A 166 -0.39 6.84 -4.27
N ALA A 167 -1.67 6.54 -4.49
CA ALA A 167 -2.80 6.93 -3.65
C ALA A 167 -3.92 5.87 -3.76
N PRO A 168 -4.88 5.84 -2.81
CA PRO A 168 -6.03 4.95 -2.87
C PRO A 168 -6.98 5.34 -4.02
N TYR A 169 -7.25 4.39 -4.91
CA TYR A 169 -8.06 4.60 -6.12
C TYR A 169 -9.31 3.73 -6.13
N GLY A 170 -10.46 4.31 -6.46
CA GLY A 170 -11.76 3.63 -6.50
C GLY A 170 -12.32 3.26 -5.14
N LYS A 171 -11.68 3.73 -4.05
CA LYS A 171 -11.89 3.27 -2.68
C LYS A 171 -12.58 4.32 -1.83
N GLU A 172 -13.63 3.90 -1.12
CA GLU A 172 -14.39 4.72 -0.16
C GLU A 172 -13.52 5.27 0.98
N LEU A 173 -13.99 6.33 1.62
CA LEU A 173 -13.30 6.89 2.78
C LEU A 173 -13.24 5.89 3.94
N PRO A 174 -12.17 5.90 4.78
CA PRO A 174 -12.06 4.97 5.89
C PRO A 174 -13.18 5.10 6.93
N ASN A 175 -13.61 3.97 7.48
CA ASN A 175 -14.61 3.93 8.55
C ASN A 175 -13.96 4.16 9.92
N LEU A 176 -14.78 4.42 10.94
CA LEU A 176 -14.42 4.39 12.37
C LEU A 176 -13.22 5.30 12.69
N LEU A 177 -13.25 6.54 12.17
CA LEU A 177 -12.17 7.52 12.27
C LEU A 177 -10.80 7.01 11.77
N GLY A 178 -10.80 6.01 10.90
CA GLY A 178 -9.60 5.38 10.37
C GLY A 178 -8.64 6.37 9.70
N ALA A 179 -7.35 6.10 9.86
CA ALA A 179 -6.28 6.81 9.16
C ALA A 179 -5.48 5.80 8.34
N GLU A 180 -5.45 6.03 7.03
CA GLU A 180 -4.60 5.22 6.15
C GLU A 180 -3.13 5.61 6.31
N VAL A 181 -2.26 4.62 6.14
CA VAL A 181 -0.80 4.79 6.29
C VAL A 181 0.00 4.04 5.24
N GLY A 182 -0.66 3.27 4.36
CA GLY A 182 0.00 2.38 3.41
C GLY A 182 0.48 3.04 2.12
N TYR A 183 -0.08 4.18 1.74
CA TYR A 183 0.17 4.78 0.43
C TYR A 183 1.26 5.86 0.51
N PRO A 184 2.03 6.11 -0.56
CA PRO A 184 2.99 7.21 -0.60
C PRO A 184 2.33 8.59 -0.43
N GLN A 185 1.14 8.77 -1.00
CA GLN A 185 0.34 9.99 -0.96
C GLN A 185 -1.17 9.66 -0.85
N GLY A 186 -2.02 10.66 -0.69
CA GLY A 186 -3.48 10.48 -0.71
C GLY A 186 -4.08 9.69 0.45
N ASN A 187 -3.29 9.35 1.48
CA ASN A 187 -3.80 8.73 2.70
C ASN A 187 -4.87 9.62 3.33
N ALA A 188 -6.07 9.07 3.52
CA ALA A 188 -7.13 9.79 4.24
C ALA A 188 -6.92 9.69 5.75
N SER A 189 -7.03 10.83 6.45
CA SER A 189 -7.17 10.87 7.90
C SER A 189 -8.57 11.32 8.28
N MET A 190 -9.33 10.40 8.87
CA MET A 190 -10.70 10.65 9.31
C MET A 190 -10.78 11.24 10.72
N THR A 191 -9.66 11.74 11.26
CA THR A 191 -9.63 12.48 12.53
C THR A 191 -10.60 13.67 12.48
N ASN A 192 -11.46 13.75 13.50
CA ASN A 192 -12.56 14.72 13.62
C ASN A 192 -13.57 14.68 12.45
N ASN A 193 -13.67 13.56 11.73
CA ASN A 193 -14.86 13.24 10.96
C ASN A 193 -16.01 12.97 11.93
N VAL A 194 -17.18 13.55 11.68
CA VAL A 194 -18.34 13.48 12.59
C VAL A 194 -19.56 12.85 11.93
N VAL A 195 -19.56 12.78 10.60
CA VAL A 195 -20.53 12.03 9.82
C VAL A 195 -19.81 11.47 8.59
N LEU A 196 -20.02 10.19 8.31
CA LEU A 196 -19.66 9.57 7.03
C LEU A 196 -20.79 8.63 6.62
N LEU A 197 -21.52 9.00 5.56
CA LEU A 197 -22.56 8.17 4.97
C LEU A 197 -22.06 7.74 3.58
N HIS A 198 -21.72 6.47 3.40
CA HIS A 198 -21.36 5.95 2.08
C HIS A 198 -22.55 5.86 1.13
N LEU A 199 -23.79 5.89 1.65
CA LEU A 199 -25.00 5.85 0.83
C LEU A 199 -25.18 4.52 0.05
N ASN A 200 -24.72 3.42 0.67
CA ASN A 200 -24.70 2.08 0.09
C ASN A 200 -25.88 1.17 0.43
N GLU A 201 -26.90 1.73 1.08
CA GLU A 201 -28.04 0.97 1.54
C GLU A 201 -28.82 0.39 0.35
N LEU A 202 -29.25 -0.87 0.49
CA LEU A 202 -30.06 -1.58 -0.51
C LEU A 202 -31.52 -1.73 -0.06
N SER A 203 -31.82 -1.48 1.21
CA SER A 203 -33.15 -1.59 1.80
C SER A 203 -33.24 -0.86 3.14
N GLY A 204 -34.46 -0.61 3.61
CA GLY A 204 -34.70 0.05 4.91
C GLY A 204 -34.72 1.57 4.81
N VAL A 205 -34.64 2.23 5.97
CA VAL A 205 -34.62 3.70 6.07
C VAL A 205 -33.46 4.23 6.89
N ALA A 206 -32.71 3.36 7.59
CA ALA A 206 -31.54 3.77 8.34
C ALA A 206 -30.34 3.85 7.39
N ILE A 207 -29.69 5.02 7.35
CA ILE A 207 -28.46 5.26 6.60
C ILE A 207 -27.32 5.25 7.60
N ALA A 208 -26.38 4.33 7.43
CA ALA A 208 -25.35 4.07 8.42
C ALA A 208 -24.34 5.23 8.48
N ASP A 209 -24.02 5.66 9.70
CA ASP A 209 -22.87 6.53 9.94
C ASP A 209 -21.62 5.67 10.17
N SER A 210 -20.80 5.58 9.12
CA SER A 210 -19.51 4.90 9.12
C SER A 210 -18.40 5.67 9.82
N SER A 211 -18.62 6.92 10.26
CA SER A 211 -17.59 7.69 10.96
C SER A 211 -17.22 7.07 12.30
N GLY A 212 -18.18 6.40 12.96
CA GLY A 212 -18.06 5.89 14.32
C GLY A 212 -18.60 6.85 15.40
N GLU A 213 -19.00 8.06 15.04
CA GLU A 213 -19.43 9.10 16.00
C GLU A 213 -20.93 9.05 16.34
N GLY A 214 -21.70 8.19 15.67
CA GLY A 214 -23.08 7.90 16.06
C GLY A 214 -24.08 8.96 15.59
N ASN A 215 -23.85 9.54 14.42
CA ASN A 215 -24.73 10.50 13.76
C ASN A 215 -25.40 9.89 12.51
N PRO A 216 -26.18 8.79 12.62
CA PRO A 216 -26.78 8.12 11.47
C PRO A 216 -27.82 8.99 10.76
N GLY A 217 -28.01 8.72 9.48
CA GLY A 217 -29.08 9.29 8.69
C GLY A 217 -30.37 8.46 8.76
N THR A 218 -31.51 9.09 8.56
CA THR A 218 -32.79 8.42 8.32
C THR A 218 -33.40 8.90 7.02
N ALA A 219 -33.47 8.01 6.03
CA ALA A 219 -34.13 8.26 4.76
C ALA A 219 -35.65 8.36 4.92
N ALA A 220 -36.27 9.30 4.22
CA ALA A 220 -37.71 9.52 4.22
C ALA A 220 -38.16 10.17 2.92
N GLY A 221 -39.43 10.01 2.57
CA GLY A 221 -40.01 10.52 1.31
C GLY A 221 -40.22 9.44 0.25
N GLY A 222 -39.39 8.40 0.26
CA GLY A 222 -39.41 7.39 -0.80
C GLY A 222 -38.05 7.19 -1.48
N VAL A 223 -36.99 7.82 -0.96
CA VAL A 223 -35.61 7.77 -1.44
C VAL A 223 -35.26 6.42 -2.05
N GLY A 224 -34.88 6.43 -3.34
CA GLY A 224 -34.42 5.26 -4.05
C GLY A 224 -33.07 4.78 -3.50
N LEU A 225 -32.97 3.49 -3.20
CA LEU A 225 -31.78 2.86 -2.64
C LEU A 225 -31.07 1.98 -3.69
N GLY A 226 -29.76 1.77 -3.54
CA GLY A 226 -28.99 0.87 -4.41
C GLY A 226 -28.84 1.32 -5.87
N ALA A 227 -29.01 2.61 -6.16
CA ALA A 227 -28.73 3.14 -7.50
C ALA A 227 -27.22 3.04 -7.79
N SER A 228 -26.83 3.05 -9.07
CA SER A 228 -25.40 3.10 -9.42
C SER A 228 -24.77 4.39 -8.91
N GLY A 229 -23.81 4.26 -7.99
CA GLY A 229 -23.07 5.36 -7.39
C GLY A 229 -21.77 5.67 -8.11
N LYS A 230 -21.05 6.64 -7.58
CA LYS A 230 -19.68 6.98 -7.97
C LYS A 230 -18.69 6.01 -7.33
N LEU A 231 -18.90 5.69 -6.06
CA LEU A 231 -18.22 4.69 -5.27
C LEU A 231 -19.29 3.68 -4.84
N ARG A 232 -19.34 2.54 -5.52
CA ARG A 232 -20.35 1.48 -5.31
C ARG A 232 -21.78 1.93 -5.64
N THR A 233 -22.60 2.23 -4.64
CA THR A 233 -24.03 2.54 -4.80
C THR A 233 -24.35 3.93 -4.28
N ALA A 234 -25.52 4.46 -4.65
CA ALA A 234 -25.95 5.80 -4.32
C ALA A 234 -27.42 5.83 -3.91
N LEU A 235 -27.82 6.90 -3.24
CA LEU A 235 -29.22 7.25 -3.07
C LEU A 235 -29.73 8.04 -4.27
N ASN A 236 -30.98 7.82 -4.65
CA ASN A 236 -31.69 8.53 -5.71
C ASN A 236 -32.86 9.32 -5.13
N PHE A 237 -32.88 10.63 -5.37
CA PHE A 237 -33.89 11.57 -4.89
C PHE A 237 -34.78 12.00 -6.06
N ASP A 238 -36.09 12.02 -5.85
CA ASP A 238 -37.10 12.23 -6.91
C ASP A 238 -37.51 13.70 -7.17
N GLY A 239 -36.92 14.66 -6.47
CA GLY A 239 -37.29 16.08 -6.59
C GLY A 239 -38.61 16.48 -5.93
N ILE A 240 -39.26 15.60 -5.17
CA ILE A 240 -40.60 15.85 -4.59
C ILE A 240 -40.55 15.96 -3.07
N ASN A 241 -40.07 14.93 -2.37
CA ASN A 241 -40.10 14.92 -0.90
C ASN A 241 -38.97 14.11 -0.23
N ASP A 242 -38.09 13.53 -1.04
CA ASP A 242 -36.97 12.69 -0.65
C ASP A 242 -35.93 13.45 0.17
N ARG A 243 -35.48 12.83 1.25
CA ARG A 243 -34.43 13.37 2.13
C ARG A 243 -33.78 12.30 2.99
N VAL A 244 -32.58 12.59 3.47
CA VAL A 244 -31.99 11.92 4.64
C VAL A 244 -31.89 12.94 5.77
N VAL A 245 -32.46 12.61 6.92
CA VAL A 245 -32.43 13.45 8.13
C VAL A 245 -31.31 12.96 9.04
N ILE A 246 -30.45 13.87 9.51
CA ILE A 246 -29.47 13.62 10.56
C ILE A 246 -29.94 14.36 11.82
N ALA A 247 -29.93 13.68 12.96
CA ALA A 247 -30.34 14.29 14.22
C ALA A 247 -29.33 15.34 14.69
N ASN A 248 -29.82 16.34 15.42
CA ASN A 248 -28.94 17.31 16.08
C ASN A 248 -28.02 16.61 17.08
N SER A 249 -26.75 17.00 17.09
CA SER A 249 -25.75 16.45 17.99
C SER A 249 -24.71 17.49 18.40
N THR A 250 -23.94 17.18 19.44
CA THR A 250 -22.86 18.04 19.92
C THR A 250 -21.75 18.21 18.89
N ASP A 251 -21.64 17.30 17.93
CA ASP A 251 -20.61 17.34 16.90
C ASP A 251 -21.05 18.20 15.70
N ILE A 252 -22.35 18.38 15.52
CA ILE A 252 -22.91 19.11 14.38
C ILE A 252 -23.31 20.51 14.80
N ASN A 253 -24.35 20.66 15.62
CA ASN A 253 -24.98 21.97 15.83
C ASN A 253 -25.50 22.24 17.26
N SER A 254 -25.52 21.26 18.18
CA SER A 254 -26.05 21.48 19.53
C SER A 254 -24.99 21.95 20.54
N ALA A 255 -23.72 22.04 20.15
CA ALA A 255 -22.62 22.59 20.95
C ALA A 255 -21.90 23.73 20.19
N GLY A 256 -20.57 23.79 20.28
CA GLY A 256 -19.74 24.82 19.66
C GLY A 256 -19.09 25.76 20.66
N PRO A 257 -18.37 26.79 20.19
CA PRO A 257 -18.29 27.22 18.79
C PRO A 257 -17.52 26.24 17.88
N TYR A 258 -18.01 26.07 16.66
CA TYR A 258 -17.37 25.32 15.58
C TYR A 258 -16.54 26.29 14.74
N THR A 259 -15.22 26.22 14.90
CA THR A 259 -14.26 27.07 14.19
C THR A 259 -13.81 26.46 12.86
N ASN A 260 -14.08 25.18 12.65
CA ASN A 260 -13.70 24.41 11.48
C ASN A 260 -14.86 23.55 11.02
N ARG A 261 -15.09 23.48 9.71
CA ARG A 261 -16.04 22.58 9.06
C ARG A 261 -15.54 22.24 7.66
N THR A 262 -15.59 20.96 7.28
CA THR A 262 -15.58 20.56 5.87
C THR A 262 -16.78 19.67 5.64
N ILE A 263 -17.54 19.93 4.58
CA ILE A 263 -18.65 19.06 4.14
C ILE A 263 -18.38 18.74 2.69
N ALA A 264 -18.33 17.46 2.34
CA ALA A 264 -18.10 16.99 0.99
C ALA A 264 -19.09 15.88 0.62
N LEU A 265 -19.50 15.86 -0.65
CA LEU A 265 -20.39 14.83 -1.20
C LEU A 265 -20.21 14.71 -2.71
N TRP A 266 -20.56 13.56 -3.24
CA TRP A 266 -20.74 13.35 -4.67
C TRP A 266 -22.18 13.52 -5.07
N PHE A 267 -22.44 14.17 -6.21
CA PHE A 267 -23.79 14.34 -6.73
C PHE A 267 -23.85 14.27 -8.26
N ASN A 268 -24.98 13.81 -8.77
CA ASN A 268 -25.35 13.77 -10.19
C ASN A 268 -26.79 14.26 -10.32
N ALA A 269 -26.96 15.50 -10.78
CA ALA A 269 -28.27 16.15 -10.79
C ALA A 269 -29.04 15.86 -12.08
N ASP A 270 -30.32 15.49 -11.97
CA ASP A 270 -31.18 15.26 -13.13
C ASP A 270 -31.75 16.57 -13.70
N THR A 271 -31.83 17.59 -12.85
CA THR A 271 -32.12 18.97 -13.25
C THR A 271 -31.23 19.97 -12.52
N THR A 272 -30.96 21.09 -13.19
CA THR A 272 -30.28 22.26 -12.60
C THR A 272 -31.13 23.53 -12.69
N THR A 273 -32.40 23.41 -13.09
CA THR A 273 -33.32 24.54 -13.26
C THR A 273 -33.99 24.92 -11.96
N GLY A 274 -33.86 26.19 -11.54
CA GLY A 274 -34.36 26.59 -10.22
C GLY A 274 -33.53 25.96 -9.11
N ARG A 275 -34.10 25.90 -7.90
CA ARG A 275 -33.35 25.59 -6.68
C ARG A 275 -33.57 24.17 -6.19
N HIS A 276 -32.46 23.45 -5.99
CA HIS A 276 -32.42 22.07 -5.50
C HIS A 276 -31.38 21.95 -4.38
N VAL A 277 -31.78 21.51 -3.18
CA VAL A 277 -30.90 21.53 -2.01
C VAL A 277 -30.25 20.17 -1.78
N LEU A 278 -28.92 20.11 -1.82
CA LEU A 278 -28.15 18.90 -1.56
C LEU A 278 -27.92 18.70 -0.06
N TYR A 279 -27.55 19.77 0.64
CA TYR A 279 -27.30 19.75 2.07
C TYR A 279 -27.80 21.04 2.71
N GLU A 280 -28.39 20.93 3.89
CA GLU A 280 -28.77 22.06 4.71
C GLU A 280 -28.60 21.75 6.20
N GLU A 281 -28.01 22.70 6.91
CA GLU A 281 -27.93 22.75 8.37
C GLU A 281 -28.27 24.15 8.85
N GLY A 282 -29.09 24.21 9.88
CA GLY A 282 -29.38 25.42 10.62
C GLY A 282 -30.45 26.30 9.97
N ALA A 283 -31.03 27.19 10.77
CA ALA A 283 -32.13 28.04 10.32
C ALA A 283 -31.64 29.43 9.83
N GLY A 284 -32.55 30.41 9.75
CA GLY A 284 -32.26 31.79 9.32
C GLY A 284 -31.32 32.63 10.21
N VAL A 285 -30.59 32.03 11.16
CA VAL A 285 -29.62 32.75 12.03
C VAL A 285 -28.18 32.36 11.71
N ARG A 286 -27.91 31.06 11.61
CA ARG A 286 -26.60 30.52 11.30
C ARG A 286 -26.74 29.10 10.76
N GLY A 287 -25.82 28.73 9.89
CA GLY A 287 -25.90 27.45 9.20
C GLY A 287 -24.97 27.37 8.00
N PHE A 288 -25.05 26.23 7.34
CA PHE A 288 -24.37 25.93 6.09
C PHE A 288 -25.35 25.28 5.12
N ASN A 289 -25.15 25.51 3.82
CA ASN A 289 -25.89 24.77 2.80
C ASN A 289 -25.07 24.56 1.53
N ILE A 290 -25.47 23.52 0.79
CA ILE A 290 -25.01 23.22 -0.56
C ILE A 290 -26.26 23.02 -1.41
N TYR A 291 -26.40 23.77 -2.48
CA TYR A 291 -27.59 23.73 -3.33
C TYR A 291 -27.26 24.09 -4.76
N ILE A 292 -28.09 23.64 -5.69
CA ILE A 292 -28.08 24.09 -7.08
C ILE A 292 -29.09 25.22 -7.20
N ASP A 293 -28.73 26.27 -7.92
CA ASP A 293 -29.69 27.26 -8.38
C ASP A 293 -29.32 27.69 -9.80
N SER A 294 -30.24 27.46 -10.74
CA SER A 294 -30.18 28.00 -12.10
C SER A 294 -28.84 27.72 -12.80
N GLY A 295 -28.44 26.44 -12.84
CA GLY A 295 -27.23 25.97 -13.53
C GLY A 295 -25.93 26.06 -12.72
N ASN A 296 -25.97 26.57 -11.48
CA ASN A 296 -24.79 26.70 -10.64
C ASN A 296 -24.94 25.89 -9.35
N VAL A 297 -23.86 25.27 -8.90
CA VAL A 297 -23.77 24.77 -7.52
C VAL A 297 -23.25 25.90 -6.64
N TYR A 298 -23.91 26.10 -5.51
CA TYR A 298 -23.58 27.07 -4.47
C TYR A 298 -23.12 26.35 -3.21
N VAL A 299 -22.11 26.93 -2.55
CA VAL A 299 -21.80 26.65 -1.15
C VAL A 299 -22.03 27.91 -0.33
N GLY A 300 -22.76 27.76 0.77
CA GLY A 300 -23.22 28.84 1.62
C GLY A 300 -22.85 28.66 3.08
N GLY A 301 -22.49 29.75 3.74
CA GLY A 301 -22.31 29.82 5.19
C GLY A 301 -22.69 31.19 5.73
N TRP A 302 -23.36 31.22 6.89
CA TRP A 302 -23.80 32.46 7.52
C TRP A 302 -23.78 32.36 9.05
N ASN A 303 -23.63 33.51 9.70
CA ASN A 303 -23.93 33.70 11.11
C ASN A 303 -24.33 35.16 11.34
N THR A 304 -25.63 35.45 11.23
CA THR A 304 -26.16 36.80 11.37
C THR A 304 -26.17 37.29 12.81
N ALA A 305 -26.05 36.37 13.78
CA ALA A 305 -25.90 36.68 15.20
C ALA A 305 -24.42 36.92 15.56
N GLU A 306 -24.18 37.38 16.79
CA GLU A 306 -22.89 37.74 17.40
C GLU A 306 -22.07 38.85 16.71
N TYR A 307 -21.75 38.70 15.42
CA TYR A 307 -20.88 39.60 14.64
C TYR A 307 -21.34 39.83 13.20
N GLY A 308 -22.55 39.40 12.83
CA GLY A 308 -23.21 39.85 11.60
C GLY A 308 -22.57 39.34 10.31
N TRP A 309 -22.13 38.08 10.27
CA TRP A 309 -21.79 37.42 9.02
C TRP A 309 -23.07 37.20 8.18
N ALA A 310 -23.38 38.17 7.32
CA ALA A 310 -24.59 38.18 6.48
C ALA A 310 -24.69 36.98 5.52
N GLY A 311 -23.56 36.34 5.24
CA GLY A 311 -23.46 35.16 4.39
C GLY A 311 -22.26 35.23 3.47
N THR A 312 -21.80 34.08 3.01
CA THR A 312 -20.85 33.96 1.91
C THR A 312 -21.36 32.88 0.98
N TRP A 313 -21.51 33.24 -0.29
CA TRP A 313 -22.15 32.45 -1.33
C TRP A 313 -21.16 32.32 -2.48
N LEU A 314 -20.51 31.17 -2.58
CA LEU A 314 -19.57 30.88 -3.65
C LEU A 314 -20.26 29.93 -4.61
N SER A 315 -20.07 30.13 -5.92
CA SER A 315 -20.70 29.29 -6.92
C SER A 315 -19.83 29.03 -8.13
N THR A 316 -20.14 27.93 -8.82
CA THR A 316 -19.59 27.59 -10.12
C THR A 316 -20.62 26.83 -10.95
N THR A 317 -20.46 26.86 -12.28
CA THR A 317 -21.38 26.23 -13.22
C THR A 317 -21.26 24.71 -13.21
N ILE A 318 -22.39 24.02 -13.36
CA ILE A 318 -22.47 22.56 -13.48
C ILE A 318 -23.41 22.17 -14.62
N ALA A 319 -23.32 20.93 -15.08
CA ALA A 319 -24.24 20.32 -16.03
C ALA A 319 -25.11 19.25 -15.35
N THR A 320 -26.27 18.95 -15.94
CA THR A 320 -27.08 17.79 -15.55
C THR A 320 -26.37 16.48 -15.92
N SER A 321 -26.80 15.38 -15.31
CA SER A 321 -26.36 14.01 -15.60
C SER A 321 -24.83 13.79 -15.51
N THR A 322 -24.13 14.67 -14.81
CA THR A 322 -22.66 14.62 -14.62
C THR A 322 -22.34 14.47 -13.14
N TRP A 323 -21.44 13.54 -12.79
CA TRP A 323 -20.97 13.38 -11.42
C TRP A 323 -19.98 14.48 -11.07
N TYR A 324 -20.24 15.15 -9.96
CA TYR A 324 -19.35 16.15 -9.36
C TYR A 324 -19.09 15.80 -7.90
N ASN A 325 -17.88 16.11 -7.42
CA ASN A 325 -17.59 16.16 -5.99
C ASN A 325 -17.59 17.63 -5.57
N VAL A 326 -18.49 18.03 -4.66
CA VAL A 326 -18.52 19.39 -4.11
C VAL A 326 -18.08 19.36 -2.66
N ALA A 327 -17.30 20.35 -2.26
CA ALA A 327 -16.99 20.58 -0.86
C ALA A 327 -17.09 22.05 -0.49
N LEU A 328 -17.60 22.30 0.72
CA LEU A 328 -17.42 23.58 1.41
C LEU A 328 -16.42 23.41 2.55
N ARG A 329 -15.69 24.48 2.85
CA ARG A 329 -14.72 24.50 3.95
C ARG A 329 -14.75 25.82 4.70
N LEU A 330 -15.07 25.77 5.99
CA LEU A 330 -14.70 26.77 6.98
C LEU A 330 -13.41 26.32 7.68
N LYS A 331 -12.36 27.15 7.69
CA LYS A 331 -11.12 26.84 8.40
C LYS A 331 -10.67 28.00 9.27
N ASP A 332 -10.33 27.70 10.53
CA ASP A 332 -9.84 28.66 11.52
C ASP A 332 -10.76 29.90 11.66
N GLY A 333 -12.08 29.66 11.63
CA GLY A 333 -13.10 30.67 11.89
C GLY A 333 -12.99 31.21 13.31
N THR A 334 -13.27 32.50 13.49
CA THR A 334 -13.21 33.18 14.78
C THR A 334 -14.55 33.82 15.10
N ALA A 335 -14.68 34.43 16.28
CA ALA A 335 -15.84 35.23 16.66
C ALA A 335 -15.90 36.59 15.92
N ALA A 336 -15.56 36.61 14.64
CA ALA A 336 -15.57 37.77 13.76
C ALA A 336 -15.67 37.32 12.29
N VAL A 337 -16.11 38.23 11.42
CA VAL A 337 -16.12 38.00 9.97
C VAL A 337 -14.71 38.28 9.44
N VAL A 338 -13.98 37.24 9.05
CA VAL A 338 -12.60 37.35 8.56
C VAL A 338 -12.53 36.83 7.12
N ALA A 339 -11.86 37.57 6.25
CA ALA A 339 -11.63 37.18 4.86
C ALA A 339 -10.87 35.84 4.75
N ASP A 340 -11.09 35.12 3.65
CA ASP A 340 -10.39 33.87 3.27
C ASP A 340 -10.57 32.69 4.26
N LYS A 341 -11.65 32.71 5.04
CA LYS A 341 -11.98 31.64 5.99
C LYS A 341 -12.95 30.60 5.42
N PHE A 342 -13.76 30.98 4.43
CA PHE A 342 -14.74 30.11 3.80
C PHE A 342 -14.40 29.87 2.33
N LYS A 343 -14.37 28.61 1.92
CA LYS A 343 -13.96 28.20 0.56
C LYS A 343 -14.89 27.16 -0.04
N GLY A 344 -15.02 27.19 -1.37
CA GLY A 344 -15.77 26.23 -2.16
C GLY A 344 -14.87 25.47 -3.13
N PHE A 345 -15.09 24.17 -3.24
CA PHE A 345 -14.34 23.26 -4.11
C PHE A 345 -15.28 22.45 -4.98
N LEU A 346 -14.91 22.27 -6.24
CA LEU A 346 -15.59 21.38 -7.18
C LEU A 346 -14.54 20.50 -7.83
N ASN A 347 -14.75 19.18 -7.80
CA ASN A 347 -13.84 18.18 -8.34
C ASN A 347 -12.40 18.34 -7.80
N GLY A 348 -12.29 18.61 -6.49
CA GLY A 348 -11.00 18.80 -5.82
C GLY A 348 -10.34 20.16 -6.02
N VAL A 349 -10.89 21.05 -6.86
CA VAL A 349 -10.31 22.36 -7.19
C VAL A 349 -11.10 23.50 -6.53
N GLU A 350 -10.40 24.44 -5.90
CA GLU A 350 -11.00 25.64 -5.33
C GLU A 350 -11.60 26.52 -6.44
N PHE A 351 -12.90 26.78 -6.37
CA PHE A 351 -13.58 27.71 -7.30
C PHE A 351 -13.87 29.07 -6.68
N GLY A 352 -13.68 29.22 -5.37
CA GLY A 352 -13.89 30.49 -4.70
C GLY A 352 -13.44 30.50 -3.24
N SER A 353 -13.18 31.72 -2.76
CA SER A 353 -12.90 32.01 -1.36
C SER A 353 -13.67 33.27 -0.95
N GLY A 354 -14.07 33.34 0.32
CA GLY A 354 -14.78 34.46 0.90
C GLY A 354 -14.60 34.55 2.41
N SER A 355 -15.28 35.53 2.99
CA SER A 355 -15.25 35.74 4.43
C SER A 355 -15.94 34.61 5.18
N GLY A 356 -15.50 34.34 6.40
CA GLY A 356 -16.12 33.35 7.27
C GLY A 356 -15.97 33.73 8.74
N GLY A 357 -16.87 33.20 9.56
CA GLY A 357 -16.79 33.22 11.02
C GLY A 357 -17.16 31.86 11.57
N GLN A 358 -16.87 31.61 12.85
CA GLN A 358 -17.25 30.37 13.52
C GLN A 358 -18.79 30.19 13.55
N LEU A 359 -19.30 29.00 13.85
CA LEU A 359 -20.73 28.81 14.15
C LEU A 359 -20.89 28.49 15.62
N PHE A 360 -21.94 29.02 16.25
CA PHE A 360 -22.32 28.65 17.62
C PHE A 360 -23.49 27.65 17.61
N THR A 361 -23.86 27.14 18.78
CA THR A 361 -24.99 26.19 18.97
C THR A 361 -26.30 26.70 18.39
N HIS A 362 -26.88 26.00 17.42
CA HIS A 362 -28.07 26.46 16.71
C HIS A 362 -29.06 25.35 16.45
N PRO A 363 -30.37 25.65 16.49
CA PRO A 363 -31.40 24.70 16.12
C PRO A 363 -31.56 24.64 14.59
N GLY A 364 -32.32 23.66 14.13
CA GLY A 364 -32.60 23.41 12.72
C GLY A 364 -32.25 21.97 12.38
N ASP A 365 -33.12 21.32 11.63
CA ASP A 365 -32.91 19.94 11.22
C ASP A 365 -31.77 19.89 10.20
N VAL A 366 -30.88 18.90 10.32
CA VAL A 366 -29.83 18.65 9.35
C VAL A 366 -30.39 17.73 8.27
N ASN A 367 -30.43 18.21 7.04
CA ASN A 367 -31.07 17.50 5.93
C ASN A 367 -30.11 17.35 4.74
N ILE A 368 -30.14 16.16 4.14
CA ILE A 368 -29.55 15.88 2.83
C ILE A 368 -30.71 15.68 1.85
N GLY A 369 -30.61 16.33 0.68
CA GLY A 369 -31.60 16.24 -0.40
C GLY A 369 -32.82 17.17 -0.25
N ARG A 370 -32.88 18.00 0.80
CA ARG A 370 -34.02 18.88 1.06
C ARG A 370 -33.67 20.09 1.91
N SER A 371 -34.36 21.20 1.71
CA SER A 371 -34.68 22.17 2.76
C SER A 371 -36.19 22.33 2.90
N ASN A 372 -36.69 22.52 4.12
CA ASN A 372 -38.10 22.83 4.39
C ASN A 372 -38.24 23.54 5.73
N GLY A 373 -38.12 24.84 5.69
CA GLY A 373 -38.01 25.69 6.87
C GLY A 373 -37.19 26.92 6.53
N ALA A 374 -36.99 27.79 7.51
CA ALA A 374 -36.22 29.01 7.31
C ALA A 374 -34.75 28.71 7.04
N SER A 375 -34.26 29.01 5.83
CA SER A 375 -32.85 28.94 5.47
C SER A 375 -32.43 30.26 4.78
N ILE A 376 -31.14 30.46 4.55
CA ILE A 376 -30.63 31.63 3.80
C ILE A 376 -29.93 31.16 2.53
N TYR A 377 -30.21 31.83 1.42
CA TYR A 377 -29.59 31.59 0.12
C TYR A 377 -28.91 32.86 -0.40
N HIS A 378 -28.24 32.77 -1.55
CA HIS A 378 -27.54 33.89 -2.16
C HIS A 378 -28.44 35.08 -2.47
N ASN A 379 -29.75 34.85 -2.66
CA ASN A 379 -30.76 35.86 -2.92
C ASN A 379 -31.66 36.18 -1.72
N GLY A 380 -31.28 35.75 -0.51
CA GLY A 380 -31.95 36.09 0.74
C GLY A 380 -32.57 34.90 1.47
N ALA A 381 -33.22 35.20 2.59
CA ALA A 381 -33.90 34.21 3.40
C ALA A 381 -35.14 33.65 2.69
N SER A 382 -35.40 32.35 2.86
CA SER A 382 -36.58 31.68 2.31
C SER A 382 -37.05 30.60 3.27
N SER A 383 -38.37 30.37 3.30
CA SER A 383 -39.02 29.26 4.01
C SER A 383 -39.66 28.24 3.06
N ALA A 384 -39.51 28.43 1.75
CA ALA A 384 -40.00 27.48 0.75
C ALA A 384 -39.28 26.14 0.85
N ALA A 385 -39.98 25.07 0.47
CA ALA A 385 -39.41 23.75 0.38
C ALA A 385 -38.68 23.58 -0.97
N PHE A 386 -37.45 23.08 -0.92
CA PHE A 386 -36.65 22.75 -2.09
C PHE A 386 -36.12 21.34 -1.96
N TYR A 387 -36.20 20.58 -3.05
CA TYR A 387 -35.91 19.15 -3.06
C TYR A 387 -34.87 18.85 -4.14
N TYR A 388 -33.93 17.97 -3.81
CA TYR A 388 -32.95 17.50 -4.77
C TYR A 388 -33.56 16.46 -5.70
N ASP A 389 -33.18 16.53 -6.98
CA ASP A 389 -33.59 15.60 -8.02
C ASP A 389 -32.31 15.05 -8.69
N GLY A 390 -32.08 13.75 -8.48
CA GLY A 390 -30.89 13.05 -8.95
C GLY A 390 -30.24 12.18 -7.88
N ARG A 391 -28.98 11.80 -8.12
CA ARG A 391 -28.23 10.85 -7.27
C ARG A 391 -27.21 11.54 -6.38
N MET A 392 -26.98 10.98 -5.21
CA MET A 392 -25.95 11.41 -4.26
C MET A 392 -25.20 10.22 -3.67
N ASP A 393 -23.91 10.41 -3.45
CA ASP A 393 -22.99 9.38 -2.96
C ASP A 393 -21.95 9.99 -2.00
N GLU A 394 -21.41 9.18 -1.08
CA GLU A 394 -20.26 9.51 -0.22
C GLU A 394 -20.36 10.88 0.48
N PHE A 395 -21.37 11.05 1.33
CA PHE A 395 -21.52 12.25 2.15
C PHE A 395 -20.59 12.19 3.37
N SER A 396 -19.87 13.28 3.62
CA SER A 396 -18.92 13.35 4.73
C SER A 396 -18.88 14.75 5.35
N MET A 397 -18.73 14.79 6.67
CA MET A 397 -18.63 16.01 7.47
C MET A 397 -17.49 15.90 8.48
N TRP A 398 -16.62 16.91 8.52
CA TRP A 398 -15.54 17.01 9.50
C TRP A 398 -15.63 18.30 10.30
N ASN A 399 -15.32 18.22 11.59
CA ASN A 399 -14.95 19.38 12.44
C ASN A 399 -13.46 19.72 12.26
N ARG A 400 -13.01 19.73 11.00
CA ARG A 400 -11.65 20.02 10.56
C ARG A 400 -11.72 20.76 9.22
N GLY A 401 -10.88 21.77 9.05
CA GLY A 401 -10.71 22.45 7.77
C GLY A 401 -9.68 21.69 6.93
N LEU A 402 -10.14 20.78 6.07
CA LEU A 402 -9.27 19.96 5.22
C LEU A 402 -8.35 20.84 4.35
N ALA A 403 -7.12 20.41 4.16
CA ALA A 403 -6.22 21.04 3.20
C ALA A 403 -6.76 20.86 1.77
N PRO A 404 -6.48 21.78 0.84
CA PRO A 404 -6.90 21.61 -0.56
C PRO A 404 -6.43 20.29 -1.19
N THR A 405 -5.24 19.81 -0.81
CA THR A 405 -4.72 18.51 -1.25
C THR A 405 -5.55 17.35 -0.74
N GLU A 406 -5.99 17.37 0.52
CA GLU A 406 -6.88 16.34 1.08
C GLU A 406 -8.24 16.31 0.33
N ILE A 407 -8.79 17.48 0.00
CA ILE A 407 -10.04 17.57 -0.78
C ILE A 407 -9.83 17.04 -2.21
N LEU A 408 -8.68 17.32 -2.83
CA LEU A 408 -8.32 16.74 -4.12
C LEU A 408 -8.17 15.20 -4.04
N ASP A 409 -7.60 14.68 -2.96
CA ASP A 409 -7.44 13.24 -2.76
C ASP A 409 -8.78 12.54 -2.54
N VAL A 410 -9.74 13.17 -1.85
CA VAL A 410 -11.15 12.72 -1.78
C VAL A 410 -11.76 12.60 -3.18
N TYR A 411 -11.53 13.59 -4.05
CA TYR A 411 -12.00 13.55 -5.43
C TYR A 411 -11.33 12.43 -6.26
N LYS A 412 -10.00 12.29 -6.16
CA LYS A 412 -9.22 11.28 -6.90
C LYS A 412 -9.71 9.87 -6.65
N ARG A 413 -10.12 9.54 -5.42
CA ARG A 413 -10.72 8.23 -5.07
C ARG A 413 -11.91 7.86 -5.95
N GLY A 414 -12.76 8.82 -6.29
CA GLY A 414 -13.97 8.55 -7.07
C GLY A 414 -13.73 8.51 -8.58
N VAL A 415 -12.69 9.17 -9.10
CA VAL A 415 -12.45 9.27 -10.55
C VAL A 415 -11.35 8.38 -11.08
N LEU A 416 -10.43 7.93 -10.24
CA LEU A 416 -9.32 7.05 -10.62
C LEU A 416 -9.62 5.63 -10.14
N ARG A 417 -9.37 4.63 -10.99
CA ARG A 417 -9.53 3.22 -10.60
C ARG A 417 -8.35 2.40 -11.11
N LEU A 418 -7.91 1.48 -10.26
CA LEU A 418 -6.92 0.47 -10.60
C LEU A 418 -7.54 -0.90 -10.35
N LYS A 419 -7.53 -1.72 -11.40
CA LYS A 419 -8.19 -3.03 -11.43
C LYS A 419 -7.21 -4.06 -11.98
N TYR A 420 -7.30 -5.29 -11.47
CA TYR A 420 -6.46 -6.39 -11.94
C TYR A 420 -7.27 -7.61 -12.32
N GLN A 421 -6.81 -8.29 -13.35
CA GLN A 421 -7.11 -9.70 -13.58
C GLN A 421 -5.78 -10.46 -13.69
N VAL A 422 -5.83 -11.75 -13.44
CA VAL A 422 -4.65 -12.62 -13.42
C VAL A 422 -4.91 -13.88 -14.22
N ARG A 423 -3.86 -14.57 -14.63
CA ARG A 423 -3.95 -15.93 -15.17
C ARG A 423 -2.73 -16.73 -14.73
N SER A 424 -2.95 -18.00 -14.45
CA SER A 424 -1.89 -18.96 -14.22
C SER A 424 -1.87 -19.95 -15.37
N CYS A 425 -0.70 -20.23 -15.93
CA CYS A 425 -0.56 -20.90 -17.22
C CYS A 425 0.33 -22.14 -17.13
N ASP A 426 -0.02 -23.16 -17.90
CA ASP A 426 0.74 -24.43 -17.93
C ASP A 426 1.92 -24.39 -18.92
N ASP A 427 1.95 -23.38 -19.81
CA ASP A 427 2.99 -23.17 -20.81
C ASP A 427 3.61 -21.76 -20.79
N LEU A 428 4.81 -21.62 -21.37
CA LEU A 428 5.61 -20.39 -21.36
C LEU A 428 4.95 -19.22 -22.11
N ALA A 429 4.07 -19.50 -23.07
CA ALA A 429 3.38 -18.49 -23.87
C ALA A 429 1.98 -18.17 -23.33
N CYS A 430 1.50 -18.88 -22.30
CA CYS A 430 0.14 -18.75 -21.75
C CYS A 430 -0.94 -18.80 -22.84
N VAL A 431 -0.90 -19.85 -23.67
CA VAL A 431 -1.82 -20.02 -24.79
C VAL A 431 -3.00 -20.88 -24.35
N GLY A 432 -4.17 -20.24 -24.27
CA GLY A 432 -5.44 -20.91 -23.95
C GLY A 432 -6.01 -20.49 -22.60
N GLU A 433 -5.22 -19.86 -21.74
CA GLU A 433 -5.67 -19.32 -20.45
C GLU A 433 -6.17 -17.89 -20.57
N SER A 434 -7.36 -17.67 -20.03
CA SER A 434 -7.98 -16.35 -19.94
C SER A 434 -7.60 -15.65 -18.64
N PHE A 435 -7.58 -14.32 -18.68
CA PHE A 435 -7.52 -13.51 -17.47
C PHE A 435 -8.82 -13.65 -16.66
N ILE A 436 -8.67 -13.84 -15.35
CA ILE A 436 -9.75 -14.03 -14.39
C ILE A 436 -9.64 -13.04 -13.22
N GLY A 437 -10.79 -12.67 -12.67
CA GLY A 437 -10.91 -11.91 -11.43
C GLY A 437 -11.10 -12.81 -10.20
N PRO A 438 -11.47 -12.22 -9.06
CA PRO A 438 -11.66 -12.94 -7.80
C PRO A 438 -12.76 -14.01 -7.83
N ASP A 439 -13.72 -13.96 -8.75
CA ASP A 439 -14.77 -14.99 -8.91
C ASP A 439 -14.35 -16.18 -9.80
N GLY A 440 -13.12 -16.16 -10.34
CA GLY A 440 -12.64 -17.15 -11.30
C GLY A 440 -13.12 -16.91 -12.75
N GLY A 441 -13.89 -15.86 -13.00
CA GLY A 441 -14.39 -15.47 -14.32
C GLY A 441 -13.72 -14.22 -14.88
N GLY A 442 -13.91 -13.96 -16.18
CA GLY A 442 -13.31 -12.82 -16.89
C GLY A 442 -14.05 -11.48 -16.72
N SER A 443 -15.11 -11.42 -15.89
CA SER A 443 -15.93 -10.21 -15.72
C SER A 443 -15.66 -9.43 -14.43
N THR A 444 -14.96 -10.03 -13.47
CA THR A 444 -14.62 -9.37 -12.19
C THR A 444 -13.16 -8.96 -12.14
N PHE A 445 -12.83 -8.11 -11.18
CA PHE A 445 -11.49 -7.55 -11.02
C PHE A 445 -11.09 -7.55 -9.56
N TYR A 446 -9.82 -7.80 -9.28
CA TYR A 446 -9.20 -7.45 -8.00
C TYR A 446 -9.04 -5.93 -7.97
N THR A 447 -9.63 -5.26 -6.98
CA THR A 447 -9.64 -3.80 -6.89
C THR A 447 -9.93 -3.37 -5.45
N GLU A 448 -9.53 -2.15 -5.10
CA GLU A 448 -9.77 -1.58 -3.77
C GLU A 448 -11.21 -1.12 -3.54
N ALA A 449 -12.08 -1.21 -4.54
CA ALA A 449 -13.42 -0.62 -4.48
C ALA A 449 -14.30 -1.08 -3.32
N SER A 450 -14.05 -2.28 -2.79
CA SER A 450 -14.74 -2.80 -1.61
C SER A 450 -13.81 -3.05 -0.41
N SER A 451 -12.57 -2.55 -0.47
CA SER A 451 -11.56 -2.77 0.56
C SER A 451 -11.71 -1.76 1.70
N THR A 452 -11.78 -2.27 2.93
CA THR A 452 -11.74 -1.46 4.16
C THR A 452 -10.34 -1.43 4.80
N SER A 453 -9.32 -1.99 4.13
CA SER A 453 -7.94 -1.99 4.63
C SER A 453 -7.43 -0.55 4.79
N LEU A 454 -6.60 -0.28 5.80
CA LEU A 454 -5.92 1.02 5.97
C LEU A 454 -4.50 1.04 5.36
N THR A 455 -4.10 -0.10 4.78
CA THR A 455 -2.78 -0.30 4.16
C THR A 455 -2.95 -0.63 2.68
N ILE A 456 -1.82 -0.88 2.00
CA ILE A 456 -1.82 -1.23 0.58
C ILE A 456 -2.66 -2.48 0.27
N PRO A 457 -3.16 -2.60 -0.96
CA PRO A 457 -3.92 -3.76 -1.41
C PRO A 457 -3.16 -5.06 -1.36
N ALA A 458 -3.79 -6.08 -0.79
CA ALA A 458 -3.34 -7.47 -0.88
C ALA A 458 -4.57 -8.38 -0.96
N PHE A 459 -4.65 -9.18 -2.01
CA PHE A 459 -5.78 -10.06 -2.29
C PHE A 459 -5.32 -11.51 -2.39
N PRO A 460 -6.03 -12.44 -1.73
CA PRO A 460 -5.76 -13.86 -1.91
C PRO A 460 -6.25 -14.33 -3.28
N LEU A 461 -5.47 -15.15 -3.95
CA LEU A 461 -5.72 -15.69 -5.29
C LEU A 461 -6.44 -17.05 -5.22
N THR A 462 -7.54 -17.12 -4.46
CA THR A 462 -8.23 -18.38 -4.11
C THR A 462 -8.78 -19.19 -5.29
N ASN A 463 -9.14 -18.54 -6.40
CA ASN A 463 -9.68 -19.18 -7.60
C ASN A 463 -8.64 -19.35 -8.72
N VAL A 464 -7.35 -19.15 -8.40
CA VAL A 464 -6.25 -19.33 -9.36
C VAL A 464 -5.68 -20.74 -9.21
N ILE A 465 -5.63 -21.47 -10.32
CA ILE A 465 -5.06 -22.82 -10.35
C ILE A 465 -3.54 -22.79 -10.20
N ASN A 466 -2.98 -23.86 -9.64
CA ASN A 466 -1.53 -24.00 -9.47
C ASN A 466 -0.90 -24.35 -10.83
N ASN A 467 -0.14 -23.43 -11.42
CA ASN A 467 0.76 -23.74 -12.52
C ASN A 467 2.12 -23.05 -12.34
N ARG A 468 3.07 -23.36 -13.24
CA ARG A 468 4.42 -22.81 -13.24
C ARG A 468 4.47 -21.34 -13.67
N TYR A 469 3.60 -20.93 -14.59
CA TYR A 469 3.63 -19.59 -15.15
C TYR A 469 2.48 -18.73 -14.62
N PHE A 470 2.70 -17.42 -14.57
CA PHE A 470 1.71 -16.46 -14.12
C PHE A 470 1.83 -15.14 -14.85
N GLN A 471 0.70 -14.48 -15.07
CA GLN A 471 0.67 -13.14 -15.63
C GLN A 471 -0.47 -12.34 -14.99
N TYR A 472 -0.24 -11.06 -14.75
CA TYR A 472 -1.31 -10.14 -14.38
C TYR A 472 -1.54 -9.10 -15.48
N GLN A 473 -2.75 -8.57 -15.51
CA GLN A 473 -3.12 -7.43 -16.32
C GLN A 473 -3.70 -6.35 -15.40
N ALA A 474 -3.05 -5.19 -15.37
CA ALA A 474 -3.54 -3.99 -14.72
C ALA A 474 -4.40 -3.21 -15.73
N THR A 475 -5.60 -2.82 -15.32
CA THR A 475 -6.46 -1.86 -16.02
C THR A 475 -6.51 -0.57 -15.22
N LEU A 476 -6.07 0.52 -15.84
CA LEU A 476 -6.11 1.87 -15.30
C LEU A 476 -7.31 2.58 -15.91
N GLU A 477 -8.13 3.22 -15.09
CA GLU A 477 -9.29 4.01 -15.55
C GLU A 477 -9.29 5.39 -14.92
N THR A 478 -9.79 6.36 -15.68
CA THR A 478 -10.00 7.74 -15.24
C THR A 478 -11.30 8.28 -15.81
N ASP A 479 -12.04 9.03 -15.00
CA ASP A 479 -13.22 9.77 -15.47
C ASP A 479 -12.86 11.20 -15.95
N THR A 480 -11.56 11.52 -16.02
CA THR A 480 -11.06 12.87 -16.36
C THR A 480 -9.95 12.79 -17.39
N SER A 481 -9.75 13.87 -18.15
CA SER A 481 -8.67 13.94 -19.15
C SER A 481 -7.33 14.44 -18.58
N SER A 482 -7.22 14.67 -17.27
CA SER A 482 -6.05 15.32 -16.64
C SER A 482 -5.45 14.55 -15.47
N LEU A 483 -6.15 13.52 -14.98
CA LEU A 483 -5.68 12.66 -13.91
C LEU A 483 -5.54 11.23 -14.42
N THR A 484 -4.57 10.51 -13.88
CA THR A 484 -4.29 9.11 -14.17
C THR A 484 -4.06 8.36 -12.86
N PRO A 485 -4.47 7.07 -12.75
CA PRO A 485 -3.90 6.20 -11.74
C PRO A 485 -2.39 6.07 -11.94
N GLU A 486 -1.67 5.93 -10.84
CA GLU A 486 -0.21 5.85 -10.80
C GLU A 486 0.18 4.56 -10.06
N LEU A 487 0.71 3.57 -10.78
CA LEU A 487 1.08 2.26 -10.27
C LEU A 487 2.59 2.16 -10.09
N THR A 488 3.05 2.02 -8.84
CA THR A 488 4.48 1.99 -8.49
C THR A 488 5.05 0.59 -8.52
N SER A 489 4.35 -0.38 -7.92
CA SER A 489 4.78 -1.77 -7.97
C SER A 489 3.64 -2.77 -7.91
N VAL A 490 3.90 -3.98 -8.41
CA VAL A 490 3.02 -5.14 -8.27
C VAL A 490 3.85 -6.29 -7.71
N THR A 491 3.29 -7.00 -6.75
CA THR A 491 3.93 -8.10 -6.05
C THR A 491 3.03 -9.33 -6.11
N ILE A 492 3.61 -10.46 -6.52
CA ILE A 492 2.94 -11.75 -6.66
C ILE A 492 3.69 -12.75 -5.81
N ASN A 493 2.98 -13.39 -4.90
CA ASN A 493 3.54 -14.41 -4.02
C ASN A 493 3.00 -15.77 -4.43
N GLY A 494 3.87 -16.63 -4.95
CA GLY A 494 3.62 -18.08 -4.96
C GLY A 494 4.43 -18.76 -3.87
N GLU A 495 3.89 -19.72 -3.14
CA GLU A 495 4.69 -20.52 -2.19
C GLU A 495 4.98 -21.89 -2.82
N LEU A 496 6.23 -22.35 -2.79
CA LEU A 496 6.49 -23.77 -2.94
C LEU A 496 6.06 -24.46 -1.64
N THR A 497 5.23 -25.50 -1.71
CA THR A 497 5.10 -26.41 -0.57
C THR A 497 6.47 -27.04 -0.32
N SER A 498 7.21 -26.53 0.66
CA SER A 498 8.59 -26.92 0.89
C SER A 498 8.65 -28.33 1.49
N PRO A 499 9.51 -29.24 1.01
CA PRO A 499 9.65 -30.58 1.59
C PRO A 499 10.21 -30.50 3.02
N SER A 500 9.91 -31.50 3.85
CA SER A 500 10.60 -31.72 5.12
C SER A 500 12.08 -32.03 4.89
N CYS A 501 12.94 -31.65 5.83
CA CYS A 501 14.35 -32.04 5.80
C CYS A 501 14.49 -33.56 5.87
N LEU A 502 15.58 -34.08 5.32
CA LEU A 502 15.95 -35.47 5.46
C LEU A 502 16.77 -35.65 6.75
N ASP A 503 16.16 -36.26 7.76
CA ASP A 503 16.86 -36.59 9.00
C ASP A 503 17.61 -37.93 8.86
N LEU A 504 18.93 -37.84 8.66
CA LEU A 504 19.83 -39.00 8.64
C LEU A 504 20.44 -39.31 10.00
N SER A 505 20.17 -38.52 11.04
CA SER A 505 20.75 -38.73 12.38
C SER A 505 20.47 -40.14 12.91
N PRO A 506 19.26 -40.72 12.78
CA PRO A 506 18.99 -42.08 13.25
C PRO A 506 19.79 -43.18 12.55
N ALA A 507 20.30 -42.92 11.34
CA ALA A 507 21.05 -43.89 10.55
C ALA A 507 22.56 -43.71 10.68
N LEU A 508 23.05 -42.48 10.81
CA LEU A 508 24.49 -42.16 10.74
C LEU A 508 25.11 -41.83 12.10
N VAL A 509 24.32 -41.41 13.10
CA VAL A 509 24.83 -40.98 14.41
C VAL A 509 24.40 -41.98 15.48
N PRO A 510 25.30 -42.45 16.37
CA PRO A 510 26.71 -42.07 16.51
C PRO A 510 27.71 -42.94 15.73
N ASP A 511 27.24 -43.97 15.03
CA ASP A 511 28.09 -45.08 14.56
C ASP A 511 29.00 -44.70 13.38
N TYR A 512 28.56 -43.78 12.52
CA TYR A 512 29.29 -43.35 11.32
C TYR A 512 29.74 -41.89 11.40
N LEU A 513 29.06 -41.07 12.22
CA LEU A 513 29.38 -39.67 12.51
C LEU A 513 29.11 -39.37 14.00
N ALA A 514 29.94 -38.52 14.61
CA ALA A 514 29.68 -38.04 15.98
C ALA A 514 28.43 -37.14 16.06
N SER A 515 28.17 -36.36 15.02
CA SER A 515 26.95 -35.60 14.80
C SER A 515 26.83 -35.27 13.31
N ILE A 516 25.62 -34.98 12.82
CA ILE A 516 25.46 -34.46 11.47
C ILE A 516 26.14 -33.07 11.40
N PRO A 517 27.11 -32.85 10.48
CA PRO A 517 27.76 -31.55 10.32
C PRO A 517 26.75 -30.44 10.01
N GLN A 518 27.06 -29.23 10.46
CA GLN A 518 26.23 -28.04 10.27
C GLN A 518 27.09 -26.94 9.67
N ASP A 519 26.53 -26.18 8.73
CA ASP A 519 27.23 -25.08 8.11
C ASP A 519 27.79 -24.10 9.17
N PRO A 520 29.08 -23.70 9.11
CA PRO A 520 29.72 -22.89 10.16
C PRO A 520 29.12 -21.51 10.41
N LEU A 521 28.30 -20.99 9.49
CA LEU A 521 27.71 -19.65 9.58
C LEU A 521 26.19 -19.70 9.76
N THR A 522 25.52 -20.61 9.05
CA THR A 522 24.07 -20.63 8.87
C THR A 522 23.40 -21.89 9.43
N GLY A 523 24.17 -22.94 9.73
CA GLY A 523 23.68 -24.25 10.11
C GLY A 523 23.19 -24.35 11.55
N ASN A 524 22.16 -25.17 11.75
CA ASN A 524 21.73 -25.69 13.05
C ASN A 524 21.19 -27.13 12.89
N SER A 525 20.71 -27.74 13.98
CA SER A 525 20.21 -29.13 13.97
C SER A 525 18.90 -29.33 13.22
N GLN A 526 18.12 -28.26 13.02
CA GLN A 526 16.89 -28.28 12.23
C GLN A 526 17.20 -28.15 10.74
N ARG A 527 18.21 -27.35 10.37
CA ARG A 527 18.65 -27.11 8.98
C ARG A 527 20.16 -27.01 8.93
N THR A 528 20.82 -28.02 8.38
CA THR A 528 22.29 -28.08 8.40
C THR A 528 22.94 -27.28 7.29
N PHE A 529 22.19 -26.93 6.23
CA PHE A 529 22.71 -26.36 4.98
C PHE A 529 23.76 -27.27 4.30
N TYR A 530 23.57 -28.59 4.44
CA TYR A 530 24.15 -29.60 3.56
C TYR A 530 23.01 -30.38 2.89
N ALA A 531 23.14 -30.65 1.60
CA ALA A 531 22.12 -31.39 0.85
C ALA A 531 22.70 -32.64 0.19
N ILE A 532 21.89 -33.70 0.11
CA ILE A 532 22.30 -35.01 -0.40
C ILE A 532 21.30 -35.56 -1.42
N LYS A 533 21.82 -36.30 -2.41
CA LYS A 533 21.04 -37.18 -3.31
C LYS A 533 21.88 -38.36 -3.79
N GLN A 534 21.20 -39.36 -4.31
CA GLN A 534 21.81 -40.38 -5.16
C GLN A 534 21.77 -39.93 -6.62
N THR A 535 22.87 -40.07 -7.35
CA THR A 535 22.91 -39.78 -8.79
C THR A 535 22.47 -40.99 -9.62
N SER A 536 22.18 -40.80 -10.92
CA SER A 536 21.74 -41.86 -11.83
C SER A 536 22.74 -43.01 -12.04
N GLY A 537 23.97 -42.87 -11.55
CA GLY A 537 25.00 -43.92 -11.52
C GLY A 537 25.25 -44.52 -10.14
N GLU A 538 24.25 -44.48 -9.25
CA GLU A 538 24.27 -44.95 -7.86
C GLU A 538 25.28 -44.26 -6.91
N ARG A 539 25.99 -43.23 -7.39
CA ARG A 539 26.94 -42.44 -6.60
C ARG A 539 26.24 -41.48 -5.66
N ILE A 540 26.84 -41.21 -4.51
CA ILE A 540 26.35 -40.21 -3.56
C ILE A 540 26.84 -38.84 -3.99
N TYR A 541 25.96 -37.84 -3.95
CA TYR A 541 26.28 -36.44 -4.20
C TYR A 541 25.91 -35.64 -2.95
N VAL A 542 26.89 -34.93 -2.39
CA VAL A 542 26.70 -34.02 -1.25
C VAL A 542 27.13 -32.62 -1.65
N ASN A 543 26.30 -31.62 -1.34
CA ASN A 543 26.56 -30.22 -1.65
C ASN A 543 26.52 -29.36 -0.37
N ALA A 544 27.49 -28.46 -0.21
CA ALA A 544 27.44 -27.42 0.80
C ALA A 544 26.64 -26.23 0.28
N CYS A 545 25.62 -25.85 1.01
CA CYS A 545 24.58 -24.99 0.48
C CYS A 545 24.91 -23.50 0.49
N SER A 546 25.77 -23.05 1.40
CA SER A 546 26.09 -21.64 1.61
C SER A 546 27.58 -21.37 1.37
N SER A 547 28.14 -21.98 0.33
CA SER A 547 29.51 -21.74 -0.10
C SER A 547 29.70 -20.26 -0.47
N GLU A 548 30.79 -19.69 0.04
CA GLU A 548 31.10 -18.27 -0.16
C GLU A 548 32.00 -18.08 -1.38
N LEU A 549 32.16 -16.83 -1.82
CA LEU A 549 33.05 -16.44 -2.94
C LEU A 549 32.65 -17.05 -4.30
N GLY A 550 31.38 -17.41 -4.48
CA GLY A 550 30.86 -18.01 -5.72
C GLY A 550 31.43 -19.39 -6.05
N GLN A 551 32.00 -20.07 -5.05
CA GLN A 551 32.53 -21.43 -5.22
C GLN A 551 31.40 -22.45 -5.13
N GLU A 552 31.53 -23.55 -5.87
CA GLU A 552 30.71 -24.75 -5.67
C GLU A 552 31.52 -25.75 -4.84
N ILE A 553 30.96 -26.23 -3.72
CA ILE A 553 31.62 -27.18 -2.82
C ILE A 553 30.79 -28.46 -2.77
N ILE A 554 31.25 -29.44 -3.53
CA ILE A 554 30.58 -30.74 -3.69
C ILE A 554 31.53 -31.89 -3.37
N SER A 555 30.96 -32.99 -2.89
CA SER A 555 31.61 -34.32 -2.84
C SER A 555 30.75 -35.31 -3.62
N GLN A 556 31.39 -36.13 -4.46
CA GLN A 556 30.71 -37.14 -5.24
C GLN A 556 31.55 -38.39 -5.49
N ARG A 557 31.05 -39.56 -5.06
CA ARG A 557 31.70 -40.87 -5.16
C ARG A 557 30.72 -42.01 -5.40
#